data_AF-A0A971RVN7-F1
#
_entry.id   AF-A0A971RVN7-F1
#
_cell.length_a   1.000
_cell.length_b   1.000
_cell.length_c   1.000
_cell.angle_alpha   90.00
_cell.angle_beta   90.00
_cell.angle_gamma   90.00
#
_symmetry.space_group_name_H-M   'P 1'
#
loop_
_entity.id
_entity.type
_entity.pdbx_description
1 polymer ?
#
loop_
_entity_poly.entity_id
_entity_poly.type
_entity_poly.pdbx_seq_one_letter_code
_entity_poly.pdbx_strand_id
1 'polypeptide(L)'
;MYTKNPMEIENRSMDIIEEAMEDTAYSQKEKVIVKRMIHATGDFEYRKIIDFRGAFVEKALDSIEEGGVIFTDSKMACMGINKRALSKTKCSLKYFIDDEKTYALSKELNTTRAAAAIEIAVEEGIDMFVIGNAPTALFRLLELVKEGKVKPRFIVGVPVGFVGAAESKELLRE
;
A
#
# COMPACT_ATOMS: atom_id res chain seq x y z
N MET A 1 15.89 -25.43 -23.36
CA MET A 1 16.34 -24.05 -23.68
C MET A 1 15.35 -23.10 -23.01
N TYR A 2 15.78 -22.08 -22.27
CA TYR A 2 14.88 -21.11 -21.63
C TYR A 2 15.03 -19.72 -22.26
N THR A 3 13.96 -18.94 -22.30
CA THR A 3 13.96 -17.56 -22.83
C THR A 3 14.91 -16.68 -22.03
N LYS A 4 15.79 -15.93 -22.70
CA LYS A 4 16.79 -15.04 -22.07
C LYS A 4 16.46 -13.56 -22.18
N ASN A 5 15.44 -13.19 -22.96
CA ASN A 5 15.02 -11.81 -23.14
C ASN A 5 14.09 -11.39 -21.99
N PRO A 6 14.50 -10.47 -21.10
CA PRO A 6 13.70 -10.11 -19.93
C PRO A 6 12.32 -9.54 -20.28
N MET A 7 12.24 -8.75 -21.35
CA MET A 7 10.98 -8.12 -21.78
C MET A 7 10.01 -9.14 -22.37
N GLU A 8 10.52 -10.14 -23.09
CA GLU A 8 9.69 -11.24 -23.60
C GLU A 8 9.15 -12.11 -22.45
N ILE A 9 9.97 -12.35 -21.42
CA ILE A 9 9.55 -13.09 -20.22
C ILE A 9 8.45 -12.34 -19.46
N GLU A 10 8.62 -11.04 -19.26
CA GLU A 10 7.63 -10.20 -18.57
C GLU A 10 6.33 -10.14 -19.37
N ASN A 11 6.39 -9.86 -20.67
CA ASN A 11 5.19 -9.81 -21.52
C ASN A 11 4.42 -11.13 -21.50
N ARG A 12 5.12 -12.26 -21.69
CA ARG A 12 4.50 -13.58 -21.63
C ARG A 12 3.90 -13.88 -20.26
N SER A 13 4.54 -13.43 -19.18
CA SER A 13 3.99 -13.57 -17.83
C SER A 13 2.70 -12.77 -17.68
N MET A 14 2.65 -11.54 -18.21
CA MET A 14 1.45 -10.70 -18.18
C MET A 14 0.30 -11.27 -19.01
N ASP A 15 0.58 -11.93 -20.14
CA ASP A 15 -0.45 -12.58 -20.95
C ASP A 15 -1.08 -13.76 -20.18
N ILE A 16 -0.26 -14.62 -19.58
CA ILE A 16 -0.74 -15.73 -18.74
C ILE A 16 -1.60 -15.23 -17.57
N ILE A 17 -1.20 -14.12 -16.93
CA ILE A 17 -1.98 -13.54 -15.83
C ILE A 17 -3.29 -12.93 -16.34
N GLU A 18 -3.33 -12.35 -17.53
CA GLU A 18 -4.58 -11.81 -18.11
C GLU A 18 -5.62 -12.91 -18.30
N GLU A 19 -5.23 -14.04 -18.88
CA GLU A 19 -6.10 -15.21 -19.10
C GLU A 19 -6.67 -15.72 -17.76
N ALA A 20 -5.82 -15.76 -16.71
CA ALA A 20 -6.25 -16.20 -15.39
C ALA A 20 -7.24 -15.23 -14.70
N MET A 21 -7.44 -14.01 -15.22
CA MET A 21 -8.29 -12.98 -14.64
C MET A 21 -9.62 -12.79 -15.37
N GLU A 22 -9.96 -13.65 -16.34
CA GLU A 22 -11.25 -13.62 -17.06
C GLU A 22 -12.47 -13.76 -16.13
N ASP A 23 -12.29 -14.35 -14.94
CA ASP A 23 -13.31 -14.53 -13.91
C ASP A 23 -13.53 -13.28 -13.01
N THR A 24 -12.86 -12.16 -13.31
CA THR A 24 -12.87 -10.95 -12.47
C THR A 24 -13.56 -9.76 -13.15
N ALA A 25 -14.12 -8.86 -12.33
CA ALA A 25 -14.82 -7.66 -12.78
C ALA A 25 -13.97 -6.37 -12.74
N TYR A 26 -12.64 -6.50 -12.66
CA TYR A 26 -11.74 -5.34 -12.59
C TYR A 26 -11.78 -4.51 -13.88
N SER A 27 -11.78 -3.19 -13.72
CA SER A 27 -11.54 -2.24 -14.80
C SER A 27 -10.14 -2.42 -15.39
N GLN A 28 -9.92 -1.88 -16.60
CA GLN A 28 -8.61 -1.96 -17.26
C GLN A 28 -7.47 -1.37 -16.42
N LYS A 29 -7.73 -0.29 -15.66
CA LYS A 29 -6.73 0.30 -14.77
C LYS A 29 -6.44 -0.57 -13.54
N GLU A 30 -7.48 -1.14 -12.94
CA GLU A 30 -7.33 -2.06 -11.80
C GLU A 30 -6.59 -3.34 -12.21
N LYS A 31 -6.88 -3.87 -13.41
CA LYS A 31 -6.18 -5.04 -13.95
C LYS A 31 -4.67 -4.85 -14.00
N VAL A 32 -4.19 -3.67 -14.40
CA VAL A 32 -2.74 -3.37 -14.39
C VAL A 32 -2.14 -3.54 -13.00
N ILE A 33 -2.85 -3.12 -11.94
CA ILE A 33 -2.40 -3.24 -10.55
C ILE A 33 -2.45 -4.70 -10.10
N VAL A 34 -3.58 -5.37 -10.31
CA VAL A 34 -3.78 -6.77 -9.92
C VAL A 34 -2.76 -7.69 -10.59
N LYS A 35 -2.49 -7.50 -11.89
CA LYS A 35 -1.46 -8.25 -12.61
C LYS A 35 -0.08 -8.08 -12.01
N ARG A 36 0.29 -6.86 -11.62
CA ARG A 36 1.57 -6.61 -10.94
C ARG A 36 1.63 -7.29 -9.58
N MET A 37 0.54 -7.33 -8.83
CA MET A 37 0.48 -8.05 -7.55
C MET A 37 0.67 -9.54 -7.76
N ILE A 38 -0.07 -10.17 -8.69
CA ILE A 38 0.07 -11.59 -9.03
C ILE A 38 1.48 -11.90 -9.55
N HIS A 39 2.05 -11.04 -10.41
CA HIS A 39 3.40 -11.23 -10.93
C HIS A 39 4.47 -11.19 -9.83
N ALA A 40 4.33 -10.26 -8.87
CA ALA A 40 5.27 -10.13 -7.77
C ALA A 40 5.19 -11.29 -6.77
N THR A 41 4.01 -11.90 -6.61
CA THR A 41 3.78 -13.00 -5.65
C THR A 41 3.87 -14.38 -6.27
N GLY A 42 3.65 -14.50 -7.58
CA GLY A 42 3.46 -15.79 -8.27
C GLY A 42 2.14 -16.48 -7.90
N ASP A 43 1.16 -15.75 -7.36
CA ASP A 43 -0.07 -16.32 -6.81
C ASP A 43 -1.32 -15.73 -7.49
N PHE A 44 -1.99 -16.54 -8.31
CA PHE A 44 -3.22 -16.15 -9.01
C PHE A 44 -4.41 -15.90 -8.08
N GLU A 45 -4.40 -16.41 -6.84
CA GLU A 45 -5.52 -16.22 -5.91
C GLU A 45 -5.63 -14.76 -5.43
N TYR A 46 -4.58 -13.95 -5.61
CA TYR A 46 -4.64 -12.50 -5.40
C TYR A 46 -5.77 -11.84 -6.19
N ARG A 47 -6.13 -12.37 -7.37
CA ARG A 47 -7.24 -11.85 -8.19
C ARG A 47 -8.59 -11.90 -7.48
N LYS A 48 -8.76 -12.73 -6.46
CA LYS A 48 -10.03 -12.91 -5.72
C LYS A 48 -10.10 -12.10 -4.43
N ILE A 49 -8.98 -11.63 -3.91
CA ILE A 49 -8.89 -11.02 -2.57
C ILE A 49 -8.57 -9.53 -2.60
N ILE A 50 -8.10 -9.03 -3.75
CA ILE A 50 -7.89 -7.59 -3.97
C ILE A 50 -9.24 -6.92 -4.08
N ASP A 51 -9.36 -5.75 -3.47
CA ASP A 51 -10.60 -5.00 -3.41
C ASP A 51 -10.27 -3.51 -3.55
N PHE A 52 -10.97 -2.83 -4.45
CA PHE A 52 -10.83 -1.41 -4.72
C PHE A 52 -12.13 -0.72 -4.32
N ARG A 53 -12.04 0.28 -3.43
CA ARG A 53 -13.22 0.95 -2.88
C ARG A 53 -13.38 2.35 -3.45
N GLY A 54 -14.59 2.64 -3.94
CA GLY A 54 -14.90 3.89 -4.64
C GLY A 54 -14.02 4.07 -5.89
N ALA A 55 -13.75 5.33 -6.25
CA ALA A 55 -12.83 5.66 -7.36
C ALA A 55 -11.36 5.67 -6.88
N PHE A 56 -10.91 4.60 -6.21
CA PHE A 56 -9.59 4.55 -5.56
C PHE A 56 -8.46 4.83 -6.56
N VAL A 57 -8.47 4.15 -7.71
CA VAL A 57 -7.38 4.24 -8.69
C VAL A 57 -7.27 5.67 -9.23
N GLU A 58 -8.39 6.28 -9.60
CA GLU A 58 -8.47 7.67 -10.05
C GLU A 58 -7.97 8.63 -8.97
N LYS A 59 -8.51 8.54 -7.75
CA LYS A 59 -8.12 9.44 -6.64
C LYS A 59 -6.65 9.31 -6.28
N ALA A 60 -6.11 8.10 -6.30
CA ALA A 60 -4.70 7.85 -6.03
C ALA A 60 -3.81 8.47 -7.13
N LEU A 61 -4.20 8.34 -8.40
CA LEU A 61 -3.49 8.96 -9.52
C LEU A 61 -3.51 10.50 -9.41
N ASP A 62 -4.67 11.09 -9.17
CA ASP A 62 -4.82 12.54 -8.98
C ASP A 62 -3.92 13.04 -7.83
N SER A 63 -3.92 12.33 -6.70
CA SER A 63 -3.07 12.66 -5.54
C SER A 63 -1.57 12.60 -5.84
N ILE A 64 -1.16 11.65 -6.68
CA ILE A 64 0.24 11.51 -7.13
C ILE A 64 0.64 12.65 -8.08
N GLU A 65 -0.29 13.12 -8.92
CA GLU A 65 -0.07 14.25 -9.83
C GLU A 65 0.00 15.60 -9.09
N GLU A 66 -0.82 15.75 -8.05
CA GLU A 66 -0.77 16.89 -7.13
C GLU A 66 0.54 16.92 -6.33
N GLY A 67 1.02 15.74 -5.91
CA GLY A 67 2.25 15.58 -5.15
C GLY A 67 2.05 15.52 -3.64
N GLY A 68 3.16 15.43 -2.92
CA GLY A 68 3.18 15.36 -1.45
C GLY A 68 4.07 14.24 -0.92
N VAL A 69 3.82 13.83 0.32
CA VAL A 69 4.57 12.76 0.97
C VAL A 69 3.72 11.51 1.04
N ILE A 70 4.22 10.38 0.54
CA ILE A 70 3.62 9.06 0.73
C ILE A 70 4.32 8.40 1.91
N PHE A 71 3.56 8.12 2.97
CA PHE A 71 4.03 7.37 4.11
C PHE A 71 3.96 5.87 3.83
N THR A 72 5.00 5.14 4.25
CA THR A 72 4.97 3.67 4.29
C THR A 72 5.20 3.16 5.71
N ASP A 73 4.40 2.18 6.13
CA ASP A 73 4.49 1.59 7.48
C ASP A 73 5.80 0.84 7.76
N SER A 74 6.50 0.41 6.70
CA SER A 74 7.74 -0.34 6.77
C SER A 74 8.78 0.20 5.80
N LYS A 75 10.05 0.09 6.18
CA LYS A 75 11.19 0.39 5.30
C LYS A 75 11.18 -0.45 4.02
N MET A 76 10.74 -1.71 4.12
CA MET A 76 10.66 -2.62 2.98
C MET A 76 9.70 -2.09 1.91
N ALA A 77 8.50 -1.63 2.30
CA ALA A 77 7.56 -1.02 1.38
C ALA A 77 8.15 0.25 0.72
N CYS A 78 8.79 1.12 1.50
CA CYS A 78 9.48 2.30 0.93
C CYS A 78 10.54 1.93 -0.11
N MET A 79 11.40 0.95 0.21
CA MET A 79 12.48 0.53 -0.69
C MET A 79 11.97 -0.22 -1.93
N GLY A 80 10.80 -0.86 -1.86
CA GLY A 80 10.18 -1.55 -2.99
C GLY A 80 9.58 -0.60 -4.04
N ILE A 81 9.36 0.67 -3.71
CA ILE A 81 8.83 1.66 -4.66
C ILE A 81 9.91 2.04 -5.67
N ASN A 82 9.57 1.97 -6.97
CA ASN A 82 10.49 2.26 -8.06
C ASN A 82 10.92 3.74 -8.06
N LYS A 83 12.18 4.01 -7.72
CA LYS A 83 12.74 5.36 -7.61
C LYS A 83 12.69 6.16 -8.91
N ARG A 84 12.82 5.51 -10.08
CA ARG A 84 12.76 6.18 -11.40
C ARG A 84 11.34 6.55 -11.79
N ALA A 85 10.34 5.78 -11.35
CA ALA A 85 8.95 6.15 -11.53
C ALA A 85 8.58 7.31 -10.58
N LEU A 86 8.97 7.19 -9.30
CA LEU A 86 8.75 8.23 -8.29
C LEU A 86 9.37 9.58 -8.70
N SER A 87 10.58 9.59 -9.27
CA SER A 87 11.26 10.82 -9.69
C SER A 87 10.55 11.59 -10.82
N LYS A 88 9.55 10.97 -11.47
CA LYS A 88 8.69 11.62 -12.48
C LYS A 88 7.42 12.23 -11.87
N THR A 89 7.19 12.02 -10.57
CA THR A 89 6.06 12.54 -9.82
C THR A 89 6.50 13.72 -8.94
N LYS A 90 5.54 14.42 -8.34
CA LYS A 90 5.82 15.42 -7.29
C LYS A 90 5.79 14.80 -5.88
N CYS A 91 5.84 13.46 -5.79
CA CYS A 91 5.80 12.75 -4.54
C CYS A 91 7.20 12.49 -3.98
N SER A 92 7.27 12.43 -2.66
CA SER A 92 8.40 11.89 -1.91
C SER A 92 7.92 10.76 -0.99
N LEU A 93 8.85 9.94 -0.49
CA LEU A 93 8.52 8.85 0.43
C LEU A 93 9.05 9.18 1.83
N LYS A 94 8.28 8.82 2.85
CA LYS A 94 8.74 8.78 4.24
C LYS A 94 8.31 7.49 4.93
N TYR A 95 9.11 7.08 5.89
CA TYR A 95 8.76 6.07 6.89
C TYR A 95 9.42 6.50 8.20
N PHE A 96 8.81 6.17 9.34
CA PHE A 96 9.34 6.55 10.65
C PHE A 96 9.65 5.33 11.53
N ILE A 97 9.55 4.11 11.00
CA ILE A 97 9.67 2.87 11.80
C ILE A 97 11.04 2.70 12.47
N ASP A 98 12.09 3.32 11.92
CA ASP A 98 13.47 3.27 12.41
C ASP A 98 13.81 4.46 13.35
N ASP A 99 12.89 5.44 13.51
CA ASP A 99 13.18 6.69 14.22
C ASP A 99 13.17 6.49 15.74
N GLU A 100 14.12 7.13 16.43
CA GLU A 100 14.18 7.10 17.91
C GLU A 100 12.92 7.70 18.53
N LYS A 101 12.34 8.73 17.91
CA LYS A 101 11.06 9.34 18.34
C LYS A 101 9.91 8.34 18.28
N THR A 102 9.82 7.57 17.20
CA THR A 102 8.82 6.49 17.05
C THR A 102 9.00 5.43 18.12
N TYR A 103 10.24 5.04 18.42
CA TYR A 103 10.52 4.09 19.49
C TYR A 103 10.08 4.64 20.86
N ALA A 104 10.47 5.87 21.19
CA ALA A 104 10.07 6.52 22.45
C ALA A 104 8.55 6.62 22.58
N LEU A 105 7.86 7.10 21.54
CA LEU A 105 6.41 7.22 21.50
C LEU A 105 5.70 5.87 21.64
N SER A 106 6.24 4.81 21.02
CA SER A 106 5.67 3.46 21.16
C SER A 106 5.73 2.94 22.60
N LYS A 107 6.75 3.34 23.37
CA LYS A 107 6.87 3.00 24.79
C LYS A 107 5.94 3.83 25.65
N GLU A 108 5.84 5.13 25.37
CA GLU A 108 4.95 6.05 26.06
C GLU A 108 3.48 5.64 25.92
N LEU A 109 3.05 5.34 24.69
CA LEU A 109 1.68 4.94 24.38
C LEU A 109 1.41 3.45 24.59
N ASN A 110 2.39 2.68 25.05
CA ASN A 110 2.33 1.22 25.20
C ASN A 110 1.75 0.51 23.95
N THR A 111 2.25 0.88 22.77
CA THR A 111 1.78 0.41 21.47
C THR A 111 2.92 -0.09 20.59
N THR A 112 2.62 -0.53 19.37
CA THR A 112 3.66 -0.96 18.41
C THR A 112 4.35 0.26 17.80
N ARG A 113 5.61 0.08 17.36
CA ARG A 113 6.32 1.12 16.60
C ARG A 113 5.57 1.53 15.32
N ALA A 114 4.88 0.60 14.68
CA ALA A 114 4.15 0.87 13.44
C ALA A 114 2.92 1.76 13.70
N ALA A 115 2.19 1.52 14.80
CA ALA A 115 1.10 2.40 15.23
C ALA A 115 1.63 3.78 15.66
N ALA A 116 2.72 3.84 16.41
CA ALA A 116 3.36 5.12 16.77
C ALA A 116 3.88 5.90 15.55
N ALA A 117 4.38 5.23 14.52
CA ALA A 117 4.82 5.87 13.29
C ALA A 117 3.67 6.55 12.53
N ILE A 118 2.44 6.04 12.66
CA ILE A 118 1.24 6.66 12.10
C ILE A 118 0.91 7.97 12.82
N GLU A 119 1.04 8.03 14.14
CA GLU A 119 0.85 9.27 14.91
C GLU A 119 1.80 10.36 14.39
N ILE A 120 3.09 10.04 14.28
CA ILE A 120 4.11 10.97 13.79
C ILE A 120 3.81 11.40 12.34
N ALA A 121 3.39 10.47 11.48
CA ALA A 121 3.04 10.80 10.10
C ALA A 121 1.85 11.76 10.01
N VAL A 122 0.82 11.55 10.83
CA VAL A 122 -0.35 12.43 10.88
C VAL A 122 0.00 13.80 11.48
N GLU A 123 0.85 13.84 12.52
CA GLU A 123 1.37 15.08 13.10
C GLU A 123 2.20 15.89 12.09
N GLU A 124 2.96 15.22 11.20
CA GLU A 124 3.67 15.87 10.09
C GLU A 124 2.75 16.31 8.94
N GLY A 125 1.44 16.08 9.03
CA GLY A 125 0.46 16.45 8.01
C GLY A 125 0.47 15.53 6.79
N ILE A 126 0.98 14.30 6.91
CA ILE A 126 0.96 13.32 5.82
C ILE A 126 -0.45 12.73 5.68
N ASP A 127 -0.94 12.63 4.44
CA ASP A 127 -2.29 12.18 4.11
C ASP A 127 -2.36 11.08 3.03
N MET A 128 -1.22 10.53 2.60
CA MET A 128 -1.14 9.43 1.63
C MET A 128 -0.42 8.24 2.27
N PHE A 129 -1.10 7.10 2.38
CA PHE A 129 -0.61 5.97 3.19
C PHE A 129 -0.51 4.67 2.39
N VAL A 130 0.62 3.98 2.56
CA VAL A 130 0.85 2.61 2.10
C VAL A 130 1.20 1.72 3.28
N ILE A 131 0.27 0.86 3.68
CA ILE A 131 0.40 -0.05 4.82
C ILE A 131 0.56 -1.46 4.27
N GLY A 132 1.80 -1.93 4.19
CA GLY A 132 2.15 -3.20 3.55
C GLY A 132 2.51 -4.33 4.51
N ASN A 133 2.74 -4.05 5.79
CA ASN A 133 3.30 -5.04 6.72
C ASN A 133 2.55 -5.12 8.06
N ALA A 134 2.23 -4.00 8.70
CA ALA A 134 1.78 -3.96 10.08
C ALA A 134 0.27 -3.69 10.19
N PRO A 135 -0.54 -4.68 10.62
CA PRO A 135 -1.97 -4.47 10.86
C PRO A 135 -2.27 -3.37 11.88
N THR A 136 -1.41 -3.24 12.90
CA THR A 136 -1.54 -2.20 13.94
C THR A 136 -1.37 -0.79 13.39
N ALA A 137 -0.60 -0.58 12.32
CA ALA A 137 -0.54 0.71 11.64
C ALA A 137 -1.87 1.03 10.94
N LEU A 138 -2.49 0.03 10.29
CA LEU A 138 -3.78 0.23 9.63
C LEU A 138 -4.90 0.52 10.63
N PHE A 139 -4.98 -0.24 11.73
CA PHE A 139 -5.92 0.06 12.82
C PHE A 139 -5.75 1.48 13.34
N ARG A 140 -4.52 1.88 13.67
CA ARG A 140 -4.28 3.21 14.23
C ARG A 140 -4.64 4.32 13.25
N LEU A 141 -4.34 4.15 11.95
CA LEU A 141 -4.73 5.09 10.92
C LEU A 141 -6.26 5.26 10.87
N LEU A 142 -7.01 4.17 10.89
CA LEU A 142 -8.47 4.19 10.82
C LEU A 142 -9.10 4.81 12.08
N GLU A 143 -8.51 4.60 13.25
CA GLU A 143 -8.88 5.33 14.48
C GLU A 143 -8.71 6.84 14.32
N LEU A 144 -7.55 7.28 13.81
CA LEU A 144 -7.27 8.72 13.57
C LEU A 144 -8.21 9.34 12.54
N VAL A 145 -8.61 8.57 11.51
CA VAL A 145 -9.64 8.99 10.56
C VAL A 145 -10.98 9.18 11.27
N LYS A 146 -11.39 8.23 12.11
CA LYS A 146 -12.63 8.30 12.89
C LYS A 146 -12.62 9.45 13.90
N GLU A 147 -11.46 9.75 14.49
CA GLU A 147 -11.24 10.90 15.37
C GLU A 147 -11.22 12.24 14.63
N GLY A 148 -11.23 12.24 13.29
CA GLY A 148 -11.18 13.45 12.46
C GLY A 148 -9.81 14.12 12.42
N LYS A 149 -8.75 13.43 12.86
CA LYS A 149 -7.38 13.96 12.90
C LYS A 149 -6.67 13.92 11.54
N VAL A 150 -7.10 13.03 10.65
CA VAL A 150 -6.58 12.92 9.29
C VAL A 150 -7.69 12.58 8.32
N LYS A 151 -7.61 13.14 7.11
CA LYS A 151 -8.47 12.77 5.98
C LYS A 151 -7.59 12.29 4.83
N PRO A 152 -7.28 10.98 4.76
CA PRO A 152 -6.38 10.45 3.76
C PRO A 152 -6.88 10.71 2.34
N ARG A 153 -5.96 11.12 1.46
CA ARG A 153 -6.21 11.19 0.02
C ARG A 153 -6.33 9.80 -0.60
N PHE A 154 -5.51 8.86 -0.12
CA PHE A 154 -5.68 7.44 -0.39
C PHE A 154 -5.03 6.58 0.71
N ILE A 155 -5.49 5.33 0.81
CA ILE A 155 -4.90 4.29 1.67
C ILE A 155 -4.71 3.02 0.84
N VAL A 156 -3.48 2.52 0.73
CA VAL A 156 -3.19 1.15 0.29
C VAL A 156 -3.06 0.29 1.54
N GLY A 157 -4.12 -0.43 1.92
CA GLY A 157 -4.14 -1.30 3.10
C GLY A 157 -3.99 -2.78 2.75
N VAL A 158 -2.74 -3.24 2.65
CA VAL A 158 -2.42 -4.65 2.34
C VAL A 158 -1.51 -5.31 3.40
N PRO A 159 -1.70 -5.06 4.72
CA PRO A 159 -0.84 -5.67 5.73
C PRO A 159 -0.97 -7.20 5.71
N VAL A 160 0.16 -7.87 5.92
CA VAL A 160 0.27 -9.32 6.04
C VAL A 160 0.29 -9.70 7.52
N GLY A 161 -0.24 -10.87 7.85
CA GLY A 161 -0.14 -11.40 9.21
C GLY A 161 -1.25 -12.40 9.53
N PHE A 162 -1.05 -13.14 10.61
CA PHE A 162 -2.03 -14.09 11.14
C PHE A 162 -2.91 -13.49 12.25
N VAL A 163 -2.55 -12.32 12.77
CA VAL A 163 -3.26 -11.64 13.85
C VAL A 163 -3.55 -10.20 13.43
N GLY A 164 -4.83 -9.82 13.39
CA GLY A 164 -5.28 -8.47 13.09
C GLY A 164 -5.24 -8.06 11.62
N ALA A 165 -4.57 -8.82 10.74
CA ALA A 165 -4.44 -8.47 9.32
C ALA A 165 -5.79 -8.55 8.59
N ALA A 166 -6.57 -9.61 8.81
CA ALA A 166 -7.88 -9.74 8.19
C ALA A 166 -8.84 -8.66 8.70
N GLU A 167 -8.87 -8.46 10.01
CA GLU A 167 -9.75 -7.54 10.71
C GLU A 167 -9.45 -6.07 10.35
N SER A 168 -8.18 -5.68 10.29
CA SER A 168 -7.80 -4.31 9.90
C SER A 168 -8.15 -3.99 8.44
N LYS A 169 -8.06 -4.98 7.54
CA LYS A 169 -8.45 -4.82 6.14
C LYS A 169 -9.97 -4.79 5.98
N GLU A 170 -10.71 -5.55 6.78
CA GLU A 170 -12.18 -5.49 6.78
C GLU A 170 -12.65 -4.13 7.28
N LEU A 171 -12.07 -3.60 8.36
CA LEU A 171 -12.39 -2.27 8.86
C LEU A 171 -12.11 -1.15 7.84
N LEU A 172 -11.12 -1.33 6.95
CA LEU A 172 -10.85 -0.39 5.86
C LEU A 172 -11.94 -0.44 4.76
N ARG A 173 -12.66 -1.55 4.62
CA ARG A 173 -13.70 -1.75 3.60
C ARG A 173 -15.07 -1.20 4.00
N GLU A 174 -15.28 -1.01 5.30
CA GLU A 174 -16.47 -0.38 5.91
C GLU A 174 -16.48 1.13 5.69
#